data_AF-A0A2Z6N0W0-F1
#
_entry.id   AF-A0A2Z6N0W0-F1
#
_cell.length_a   1.000
_cell.length_b   1.000
_cell.length_c   1.000
_cell.angle_alpha   90.00
_cell.angle_beta   90.00
_cell.angle_gamma   90.00
#
_symmetry.space_group_name_H-M   'P 1'
#
loop_
_entity.id
_entity.type
_entity.pdbx_description
1 polymer ?
#
loop_
_entity_poly.entity_id
_entity_poly.type
_entity_poly.pdbx_seq_one_letter_code
_entity_poly.pdbx_strand_id
1 'polypeptide(L)'
;MPSLPHKSFFNSRQTISSRRSSCLILVFLFFAIIVFLKPFRDNRCTTTNPRSVRVTWDRTAATTTGGRNVVVDDRHKVMAFVGIQTGFRSVGRRQSLRKTWFPSDPNGLERLEEATGLAFRFVIGRTNDKSKMSALKREIAEYDDFIQLDIEEEYSKLPYKTLAFFKAAYALFDAEFYVKADDDIYLRPDRLSLLIAKERSHSQTYIGCMKKGPVFTDPKLKWYEPLSNLLGKEYFLHAYGPIYALSADVVQSLVALKNNRQAFLCPQLYCLFT
;
A
#
# COMPACT_ATOMS: atom_id res chain seq x y z
N MET A 1 -13.56 -77.79 -48.99
CA MET A 1 -14.82 -78.38 -49.50
C MET A 1 -15.46 -79.17 -48.36
N PRO A 2 -16.80 -79.27 -48.23
CA PRO A 2 -17.86 -78.44 -48.78
C PRO A 2 -18.99 -78.08 -47.76
N SER A 3 -20.03 -77.40 -48.27
CA SER A 3 -21.47 -77.47 -47.96
C SER A 3 -22.08 -76.79 -46.70
N LEU A 4 -22.83 -75.72 -46.99
CA LEU A 4 -24.08 -75.22 -46.37
C LEU A 4 -25.08 -76.35 -46.03
N PRO A 5 -26.03 -76.18 -45.06
CA PRO A 5 -27.19 -75.31 -45.28
C PRO A 5 -27.86 -74.64 -44.04
N HIS A 6 -28.76 -73.73 -44.42
CA HIS A 6 -29.68 -72.89 -43.66
C HIS A 6 -30.79 -73.70 -42.94
N LYS A 7 -31.17 -73.31 -41.72
CA LYS A 7 -32.50 -73.59 -41.15
C LYS A 7 -33.03 -72.37 -40.40
N SER A 8 -34.19 -71.90 -40.86
CA SER A 8 -35.03 -70.93 -40.19
C SER A 8 -35.82 -71.59 -39.06
N PHE A 9 -35.91 -70.91 -37.92
CA PHE A 9 -36.97 -71.12 -36.94
C PHE A 9 -37.55 -69.76 -36.55
N PHE A 10 -38.81 -69.56 -36.91
CA PHE A 10 -39.68 -68.56 -36.31
C PHE A 10 -40.04 -69.04 -34.90
N ASN A 11 -39.93 -68.18 -33.88
CA ASN A 11 -40.78 -68.29 -32.70
C ASN A 11 -41.03 -66.93 -32.04
N SER A 12 -42.32 -66.60 -32.05
CA SER A 12 -43.12 -65.87 -31.06
C SER A 12 -42.62 -64.54 -30.47
N ARG A 13 -43.35 -63.47 -30.82
CA ARG A 13 -43.43 -62.23 -30.04
C ARG A 13 -43.98 -62.53 -28.64
N GLN A 14 -43.25 -62.13 -27.60
CA GLN A 14 -43.87 -61.67 -26.35
C GLN A 14 -43.60 -60.18 -26.17
N THR A 15 -44.69 -59.42 -26.16
CA THR A 15 -44.73 -58.01 -25.79
C THR A 15 -44.55 -57.87 -24.28
N ILE A 16 -43.49 -57.18 -23.83
CA ILE A 16 -43.40 -56.68 -22.46
C ILE A 16 -43.43 -55.16 -22.48
N SER A 17 -44.45 -54.67 -21.76
CA SER A 17 -44.90 -53.31 -21.57
C SER A 17 -43.81 -52.38 -21.01
N SER A 18 -43.60 -51.28 -21.72
CA SER A 18 -42.89 -50.06 -21.30
C SER A 18 -43.69 -49.37 -20.19
N ARG A 19 -43.21 -49.39 -18.95
CA ARG A 19 -43.73 -48.50 -17.89
C ARG A 19 -42.78 -48.17 -16.73
N ARG A 20 -41.46 -48.36 -16.86
CA ARG A 20 -40.51 -48.07 -15.77
C ARG A 20 -39.38 -47.08 -16.09
N SER A 21 -39.25 -46.61 -17.35
CA SER A 21 -38.10 -45.77 -17.74
C SER A 21 -38.35 -44.26 -17.59
N SER A 22 -39.60 -43.80 -17.59
CA SER A 22 -39.90 -42.36 -17.65
C SER A 22 -39.70 -41.63 -16.31
N CYS A 23 -39.85 -42.31 -15.17
CA CYS A 23 -39.68 -41.68 -13.85
C CYS A 23 -38.21 -41.40 -13.51
N LEU A 24 -37.29 -42.27 -13.94
CA LEU A 24 -35.86 -42.09 -13.61
C LEU A 24 -35.26 -40.90 -14.36
N ILE A 25 -35.64 -40.69 -15.63
CA ILE A 25 -35.12 -39.57 -16.44
C ILE A 25 -35.61 -38.22 -15.89
N LEU A 26 -36.86 -38.13 -15.44
CA LEU A 26 -37.41 -36.91 -14.83
C LEU A 26 -36.73 -36.55 -13.51
N VAL A 27 -36.37 -37.55 -12.68
CA VAL A 27 -35.64 -37.32 -11.43
C VAL A 27 -34.22 -36.80 -11.68
N PHE A 28 -33.50 -37.34 -12.67
CA PHE A 28 -32.16 -36.84 -13.04
C PHE A 28 -32.19 -35.43 -13.62
N LEU A 29 -33.19 -35.09 -14.45
CA LEU A 29 -33.35 -33.73 -14.97
C LEU A 29 -33.72 -32.73 -13.86
N PHE A 30 -34.55 -33.12 -12.88
CA PHE A 30 -34.86 -32.27 -11.73
C PHE A 30 -33.64 -32.02 -10.83
N PHE A 31 -32.82 -33.04 -10.59
CA PHE A 31 -31.57 -32.87 -9.83
C PHE A 31 -30.56 -31.98 -10.56
N ALA A 32 -30.42 -32.13 -11.88
CA ALA A 32 -29.55 -31.25 -12.68
C ALA A 32 -30.03 -29.79 -12.64
N ILE A 33 -31.34 -29.54 -12.73
CA ILE A 33 -31.93 -28.20 -12.64
C ILE A 33 -31.75 -27.59 -11.25
N ILE A 34 -31.85 -28.37 -10.17
CA ILE A 34 -31.59 -27.88 -8.79
C ILE A 34 -30.11 -27.53 -8.57
N VAL A 35 -29.18 -28.22 -9.22
CA VAL A 35 -27.74 -27.85 -9.18
C VAL A 35 -27.48 -26.56 -9.97
N PHE A 36 -28.19 -26.33 -11.08
CA PHE A 36 -28.06 -25.11 -11.89
C PHE A 36 -28.88 -23.90 -11.38
N LEU A 37 -29.92 -24.12 -10.56
CA LEU A 37 -30.75 -23.06 -9.97
C LEU A 37 -30.42 -22.74 -8.51
N LYS A 38 -29.43 -23.40 -7.90
CA LYS A 38 -28.84 -22.83 -6.69
C LYS A 38 -28.19 -21.52 -7.11
N PRO A 39 -28.64 -20.36 -6.59
CA PRO A 39 -27.88 -19.14 -6.81
C PRO A 39 -26.47 -19.45 -6.32
N PHE A 40 -25.46 -19.15 -7.14
CA PHE A 40 -24.10 -19.02 -6.67
C PHE A 40 -24.18 -18.04 -5.51
N ARG A 41 -24.28 -18.59 -4.30
CA ARG A 41 -24.25 -17.84 -3.07
C ARG A 41 -22.79 -17.49 -2.95
N ASP A 42 -22.42 -16.37 -3.56
CA ASP A 42 -21.10 -15.77 -3.45
C ASP A 42 -20.96 -15.24 -2.02
N ASN A 43 -20.87 -16.18 -1.09
CA ASN A 43 -20.73 -15.93 0.34
C ASN A 43 -19.25 -15.80 0.65
N ARG A 44 -18.57 -14.83 0.06
CA ARG A 44 -17.33 -14.27 0.59
C ARG A 44 -17.25 -12.78 0.28
N CYS A 45 -18.10 -11.98 0.92
CA CYS A 45 -17.57 -10.75 1.49
C CYS A 45 -16.68 -11.17 2.67
N THR A 46 -15.42 -11.49 2.39
CA THR A 46 -14.40 -11.37 3.43
C THR A 46 -14.38 -9.90 3.80
N THR A 47 -14.79 -9.58 5.02
CA THR A 47 -14.70 -8.24 5.59
C THR A 47 -13.21 -7.95 5.84
N THR A 48 -12.43 -7.80 4.77
CA THR A 48 -11.09 -7.26 4.85
C THR A 48 -11.23 -5.76 5.06
N ASN A 49 -10.74 -5.25 6.19
CA ASN A 49 -10.69 -3.81 6.42
C ASN A 49 -9.88 -3.15 5.28
N PRO A 50 -10.37 -2.02 4.72
CA PRO A 50 -9.67 -1.35 3.64
C PRO A 50 -8.26 -0.95 4.08
N ARG A 51 -7.29 -1.25 3.23
CA ARG A 51 -5.86 -0.93 3.44
C ARG A 51 -5.55 0.51 3.07
N SER A 52 -6.33 1.11 2.18
CA SER A 52 -6.21 2.52 1.82
C SER A 52 -6.91 3.42 2.82
N VAL A 53 -6.23 4.49 3.19
CA VAL A 53 -6.75 5.45 4.16
C VAL A 53 -6.55 6.88 3.67
N ARG A 54 -7.50 7.75 4.00
CA ARG A 54 -7.40 9.20 3.80
C ARG A 54 -7.18 9.87 5.14
N VAL A 55 -6.10 10.66 5.26
CA VAL A 55 -5.72 11.34 6.50
C VAL A 55 -6.00 12.83 6.38
N THR A 56 -6.93 13.31 7.21
CA THR A 56 -7.26 14.73 7.37
C THR A 56 -6.80 15.21 8.74
N TRP A 57 -6.01 16.29 8.78
CA TRP A 57 -5.56 16.88 10.05
C TRP A 57 -6.55 17.98 10.45
N ASP A 58 -7.54 17.67 11.29
CA ASP A 58 -8.40 18.71 11.85
C ASP A 58 -7.58 19.62 12.78
N ARG A 59 -7.72 20.94 12.58
CA ARG A 59 -6.97 21.98 13.31
C ARG A 59 -7.48 22.23 14.74
N THR A 60 -8.43 21.44 15.23
CA THR A 60 -9.12 21.65 16.51
C THR A 60 -9.08 20.39 17.37
N ALA A 61 -7.92 20.14 17.99
CA ALA A 61 -7.80 19.19 19.10
C ALA A 61 -6.95 19.85 20.20
N ALA A 62 -7.50 20.89 20.81
CA ALA A 62 -7.02 21.49 22.04
C ALA A 62 -8.21 21.88 22.91
N THR A 63 -8.97 20.88 23.37
CA THR A 63 -9.80 21.03 24.56
C THR A 63 -9.61 19.78 25.41
N THR A 64 -8.79 19.91 26.43
CA THR A 64 -8.59 18.92 27.48
C THR A 64 -9.72 19.04 28.49
N THR A 65 -10.45 17.96 28.72
CA THR A 65 -11.09 17.69 30.02
C THR A 65 -10.73 16.28 30.45
N GLY A 66 -10.30 16.17 31.71
CA GLY A 66 -9.63 15.01 32.26
C GLY A 66 -10.50 13.76 32.39
N GLY A 67 -9.82 12.61 32.28
CA GLY A 67 -10.36 11.28 32.50
C GLY A 67 -9.27 10.27 32.16
N ARG A 68 -8.88 9.45 33.13
CA ARG A 68 -7.84 8.42 33.02
C ARG A 68 -8.20 7.44 31.90
N ASN A 69 -7.54 7.54 30.75
CA ASN A 69 -7.75 6.61 29.64
C ASN A 69 -6.46 5.85 29.36
N VAL A 70 -6.49 4.55 29.63
CA VAL A 70 -5.57 3.57 29.05
C VAL A 70 -5.65 3.76 27.54
N VAL A 71 -4.60 4.30 26.92
CA VAL A 71 -4.48 4.35 25.46
C VAL A 71 -4.23 2.91 25.03
N VAL A 72 -5.30 2.18 24.72
CA VAL A 72 -5.20 0.97 23.93
C VAL A 72 -4.81 1.47 22.54
N ASP A 73 -3.52 1.39 22.26
CA ASP A 73 -2.92 1.78 20.99
C ASP A 73 -3.31 0.75 19.92
N ASP A 74 -4.46 0.97 19.28
CA ASP A 74 -5.00 0.11 18.20
C ASP A 74 -4.29 0.34 16.84
N ARG A 75 -3.03 0.80 16.89
CA ARG A 75 -2.20 1.00 15.68
C ARG A 75 -1.76 -0.34 15.11
N HIS A 76 -1.73 -0.44 13.79
CA HIS A 76 -1.34 -1.68 13.13
C HIS A 76 0.14 -1.97 13.35
N LYS A 77 0.45 -3.08 14.03
CA LYS A 77 1.81 -3.43 14.43
C LYS A 77 2.59 -4.10 13.30
N VAL A 78 3.74 -3.54 12.94
CA VAL A 78 4.64 -4.05 11.89
C VAL A 78 6.10 -3.82 12.28
N MET A 79 7.05 -4.50 11.63
CA MET A 79 8.48 -4.24 11.88
C MET A 79 8.88 -2.88 11.30
N ALA A 80 8.46 -2.57 10.06
CA ALA A 80 8.58 -1.23 9.51
C ALA A 80 7.42 -0.88 8.58
N PHE A 81 7.14 0.41 8.46
CA PHE A 81 6.21 0.94 7.47
C PHE A 81 6.96 1.63 6.33
N VAL A 82 6.65 1.29 5.08
CA VAL A 82 7.27 1.84 3.87
C VAL A 82 6.25 2.68 3.09
N GLY A 83 6.49 3.99 3.05
CA GLY A 83 5.71 4.92 2.25
C GLY A 83 6.39 5.27 0.94
N ILE A 84 5.82 4.82 -0.18
CA ILE A 84 6.30 5.15 -1.53
C ILE A 84 5.70 6.50 -1.96
N GLN A 85 6.53 7.55 -1.96
CA GLN A 85 6.12 8.90 -2.33
C GLN A 85 5.85 8.98 -3.84
N THR A 86 4.60 9.27 -4.20
CA THR A 86 4.16 9.32 -5.60
C THR A 86 3.28 10.52 -5.89
N GLY A 87 3.11 10.90 -7.16
CA GLY A 87 2.26 12.02 -7.55
C GLY A 87 1.31 11.70 -8.71
N PHE A 88 0.49 12.68 -9.08
CA PHE A 88 -0.48 12.52 -10.18
C PHE A 88 0.17 12.30 -11.56
N ARG A 89 1.44 12.67 -11.74
CA ARG A 89 2.20 12.41 -12.98
C ARG A 89 2.83 11.02 -13.03
N SER A 90 2.77 10.26 -11.94
CA SER A 90 3.52 9.01 -11.75
C SER A 90 2.68 7.74 -11.95
N VAL A 91 1.53 7.81 -12.61
CA VAL A 91 0.67 6.63 -12.85
C VAL A 91 1.47 5.48 -13.48
N GLY A 92 2.27 5.77 -14.51
CA GLY A 92 3.12 4.76 -15.16
C GLY A 92 4.21 4.18 -14.25
N ARG A 93 4.73 4.98 -13.30
CA ARG A 93 5.70 4.51 -12.31
C ARG A 93 5.04 3.55 -11.32
N ARG A 94 3.86 3.90 -10.78
CA ARG A 94 3.09 3.00 -9.91
C ARG A 94 2.76 1.68 -10.59
N GLN A 95 2.35 1.72 -11.86
CA GLN A 95 2.14 0.51 -12.66
C GLN A 95 3.41 -0.32 -12.83
N SER A 96 4.58 0.32 -12.99
CA SER A 96 5.86 -0.37 -13.12
C SER A 96 6.28 -1.04 -11.81
N LEU A 97 6.08 -0.36 -10.68
CA LEU A 97 6.29 -0.91 -9.33
C LEU A 97 5.38 -2.13 -9.09
N ARG A 98 4.10 -2.01 -9.47
CA ARG A 98 3.10 -3.10 -9.39
C ARG A 98 3.44 -4.36 -10.19
N LYS A 99 4.11 -4.18 -11.33
CA LYS A 99 4.59 -5.27 -12.19
C LYS A 99 5.93 -5.85 -11.74
N THR A 100 6.56 -5.29 -10.71
CA THR A 100 7.91 -5.67 -10.28
C THR A 100 7.95 -6.06 -8.80
N TRP A 101 8.16 -5.10 -7.90
CA TRP A 101 8.49 -5.37 -6.50
C TRP A 101 7.38 -5.02 -5.49
N PHE A 102 6.29 -4.38 -5.92
CA PHE A 102 5.19 -3.98 -5.05
C PHE A 102 3.83 -4.50 -5.59
N PRO A 103 3.47 -5.77 -5.34
CA PRO A 103 2.36 -6.44 -6.03
C PRO A 103 1.03 -5.67 -6.02
N SER A 104 0.34 -5.69 -7.16
CA SER A 104 -0.97 -5.04 -7.32
C SER A 104 -2.15 -5.82 -6.74
N ASP A 105 -2.04 -7.15 -6.65
CA ASP A 105 -3.14 -7.97 -6.16
C ASP A 105 -3.10 -8.04 -4.62
N PRO A 106 -4.26 -7.95 -3.93
CA PRO A 106 -4.29 -7.93 -2.47
C PRO A 106 -3.59 -9.12 -1.80
N ASN A 107 -3.69 -10.31 -2.38
CA ASN A 107 -3.06 -11.52 -1.86
C ASN A 107 -1.52 -11.47 -2.02
N GLY A 108 -1.03 -10.99 -3.17
CA GLY A 108 0.38 -10.81 -3.43
C GLY A 108 1.00 -9.77 -2.50
N LEU A 109 0.29 -8.67 -2.25
CA LEU A 109 0.72 -7.66 -1.29
C LEU A 109 0.72 -8.22 0.13
N GLU A 110 -0.33 -8.91 0.55
CA GLU A 110 -0.38 -9.55 1.88
C GLU A 110 0.78 -10.53 2.09
N ARG A 111 1.05 -11.41 1.13
CA ARG A 111 2.21 -12.33 1.20
C ARG A 111 3.54 -11.59 1.30
N LEU A 112 3.70 -10.48 0.57
CA LEU A 112 4.91 -9.67 0.66
C LEU A 112 5.08 -9.10 2.07
N GLU A 113 4.00 -8.55 2.64
CA GLU A 113 4.01 -7.94 3.96
C GLU A 113 4.26 -8.98 5.06
N GLU A 114 3.59 -10.13 5.00
CA GLU A 114 3.79 -11.25 5.93
C GLU A 114 5.23 -11.80 5.85
N ALA A 115 5.76 -12.00 4.64
CA ALA A 115 7.09 -12.57 4.44
C ALA A 115 8.22 -11.64 4.90
N THR A 116 7.99 -10.33 4.89
CA THR A 116 9.01 -9.32 5.23
C THR A 116 8.82 -8.68 6.60
N GLY A 117 7.63 -8.77 7.18
CA GLY A 117 7.23 -8.01 8.36
C GLY A 117 7.06 -6.51 8.10
N LEU A 118 7.05 -6.09 6.84
CA LEU A 118 6.95 -4.68 6.43
C LEU A 118 5.56 -4.40 5.88
N ALA A 119 5.01 -3.21 6.10
CA ALA A 119 3.80 -2.75 5.40
C ALA A 119 4.14 -1.71 4.33
N PHE A 120 3.44 -1.73 3.19
CA PHE A 120 3.74 -0.87 2.04
C PHE A 120 2.53 -0.10 1.55
N ARG A 121 2.63 1.23 1.40
CA ARG A 121 1.57 2.03 0.76
C ARG A 121 2.15 3.09 -0.16
N PHE A 122 1.47 3.36 -1.27
CA PHE A 122 1.69 4.59 -2.02
C PHE A 122 1.21 5.80 -1.21
N VAL A 123 2.02 6.85 -1.15
CA VAL A 123 1.71 8.08 -0.42
C VAL A 123 1.53 9.22 -1.41
N ILE A 124 0.31 9.74 -1.45
CA ILE A 124 -0.08 10.78 -2.40
C ILE A 124 -0.92 11.85 -1.71
N GLY A 125 -0.74 13.10 -2.11
CA GLY A 125 -1.59 14.21 -1.69
C GLY A 125 -2.89 14.31 -2.48
N ARG A 126 -3.44 15.52 -2.55
CA ARG A 126 -4.61 15.88 -3.35
C ARG A 126 -4.26 16.87 -4.46
N THR A 127 -5.18 17.05 -5.39
CA THR A 127 -5.14 18.11 -6.40
C THR A 127 -6.52 18.73 -6.56
N ASN A 128 -6.58 19.98 -7.01
CA ASN A 128 -7.85 20.65 -7.33
C ASN A 128 -8.40 20.23 -8.71
N ASP A 129 -7.60 19.52 -9.51
CA ASP A 129 -8.02 18.93 -10.79
C ASP A 129 -8.98 17.75 -10.54
N LYS A 130 -10.27 17.99 -10.79
CA LYS A 130 -11.34 17.02 -10.57
C LYS A 130 -11.17 15.74 -11.39
N SER A 131 -10.60 15.83 -12.59
CA SER A 131 -10.37 14.67 -13.46
C SER A 131 -9.30 13.76 -12.86
N LYS A 132 -8.16 14.35 -12.47
CA LYS A 132 -7.07 13.62 -11.80
C LYS A 132 -7.50 13.02 -10.46
N MET A 133 -8.27 13.75 -9.67
CA MET A 133 -8.83 13.21 -8.42
C MET A 133 -9.79 12.05 -8.66
N SER A 134 -10.62 12.12 -9.70
CA SER A 134 -11.53 11.03 -10.05
C SER A 134 -10.78 9.79 -10.56
N ALA A 135 -9.71 9.98 -11.31
CA ALA A 135 -8.82 8.90 -11.73
C ALA A 135 -8.14 8.22 -10.54
N LEU A 136 -7.62 9.01 -9.59
CA LEU A 136 -7.01 8.47 -8.37
C LEU A 136 -8.02 7.68 -7.53
N LYS A 137 -9.27 8.15 -7.39
CA LYS A 137 -10.31 7.40 -6.67
C LYS A 137 -10.59 6.03 -7.28
N ARG A 138 -10.60 5.92 -8.62
CA ARG A 138 -10.74 4.63 -9.29
C ARG A 138 -9.54 3.72 -9.02
N GLU A 139 -8.33 4.27 -9.09
CA GLU A 139 -7.11 3.51 -8.80
C GLU A 139 -7.08 3.02 -7.34
N ILE A 140 -7.48 3.85 -6.37
CA ILE A 140 -7.61 3.44 -4.96
C ILE A 140 -8.62 2.31 -4.81
N ALA A 141 -9.79 2.42 -5.46
CA ALA A 141 -10.81 1.39 -5.41
C ALA A 141 -10.38 0.07 -6.08
N GLU A 142 -9.47 0.13 -7.05
CA GLU A 142 -8.96 -1.03 -7.78
C GLU A 142 -7.88 -1.78 -7.00
N TYR A 143 -6.93 -1.07 -6.38
CA TYR A 143 -5.73 -1.67 -5.79
C TYR A 143 -5.68 -1.65 -4.26
N ASP A 144 -6.43 -0.76 -3.62
CA ASP A 144 -6.48 -0.59 -2.17
C ASP A 144 -5.08 -0.45 -1.49
N ASP A 145 -4.14 0.25 -2.12
CA ASP A 145 -2.73 0.32 -1.69
C ASP A 145 -2.22 1.74 -1.36
N PHE A 146 -3.11 2.69 -0.99
CA PHE A 146 -2.77 4.12 -0.82
C PHE A 146 -2.96 4.69 0.59
N ILE A 147 -2.05 5.58 1.00
CA ILE A 147 -2.32 6.65 1.97
C ILE A 147 -2.51 7.96 1.21
N GLN A 148 -3.71 8.54 1.33
CA GLN A 148 -4.00 9.86 0.79
C GLN A 148 -3.88 10.94 1.88
N LEU A 149 -2.95 11.88 1.69
CA LEU A 149 -2.71 13.01 2.58
C LEU A 149 -3.53 14.23 2.14
N ASP A 150 -4.02 15.01 3.11
CA ASP A 150 -4.66 16.32 2.84
C ASP A 150 -3.63 17.45 2.59
N ILE A 151 -2.74 17.23 1.63
CA ILE A 151 -1.76 18.22 1.16
C ILE A 151 -1.87 18.32 -0.36
N GLU A 152 -1.88 19.54 -0.88
CA GLU A 152 -1.86 19.75 -2.32
C GLU A 152 -0.51 19.33 -2.92
N GLU A 153 -0.55 18.48 -3.94
CA GLU A 153 0.62 17.99 -4.66
C GLU A 153 1.31 19.11 -5.43
N GLU A 154 2.54 19.44 -5.01
CA GLU A 154 3.42 20.39 -5.66
C GLU A 154 4.86 20.07 -5.28
N TYR A 155 5.79 20.27 -6.20
CA TYR A 155 7.22 19.98 -5.96
C TYR A 155 7.78 20.81 -4.80
N SER A 156 7.42 22.10 -4.73
CA SER A 156 7.78 23.00 -3.64
C SER A 156 7.23 22.56 -2.27
N LYS A 157 6.22 21.67 -2.25
CA LYS A 157 5.55 21.17 -1.05
C LYS A 157 6.05 19.79 -0.60
N LEU A 158 7.06 19.21 -1.26
CA LEU A 158 7.64 17.91 -0.88
C LEU A 158 8.08 17.84 0.60
N PRO A 159 8.69 18.88 1.21
CA PRO A 159 8.98 18.88 2.64
C PRO A 159 7.73 18.71 3.52
N TYR A 160 6.64 19.41 3.18
CA TYR A 160 5.38 19.33 3.92
C TYR A 160 4.71 17.97 3.74
N LYS A 161 4.73 17.44 2.52
CA LYS A 161 4.24 16.09 2.22
C LYS A 161 4.98 15.04 3.04
N THR A 162 6.31 15.14 3.11
CA THR A 162 7.12 14.16 3.84
C THR A 162 6.89 14.22 5.35
N LEU A 163 6.75 15.42 5.92
CA LEU A 163 6.36 15.53 7.33
C LEU A 163 4.96 14.96 7.57
N ALA A 164 3.99 15.27 6.71
CA ALA A 164 2.64 14.74 6.84
C ALA A 164 2.57 13.22 6.66
N PHE A 165 3.43 12.66 5.80
CA PHE A 165 3.65 11.23 5.69
C PHE A 165 4.09 10.64 7.03
N PHE A 166 5.15 11.16 7.65
CA PHE A 166 5.62 10.65 8.94
C PHE A 166 4.57 10.80 10.04
N LYS A 167 3.84 11.92 10.08
CA LYS A 167 2.71 12.10 11.01
C LYS A 167 1.62 11.05 10.79
N ALA A 168 1.21 10.83 9.53
CA ALA A 168 0.17 9.88 9.18
C ALA A 168 0.60 8.44 9.51
N ALA A 169 1.81 8.06 9.08
CA ALA A 169 2.36 6.75 9.31
C ALA A 169 2.49 6.45 10.81
N TYR A 170 3.01 7.39 11.60
CA TYR A 170 3.13 7.24 13.05
C TYR A 170 1.77 7.09 13.74
N ALA A 171 0.73 7.77 13.25
CA ALA A 171 -0.62 7.66 13.80
C ALA A 171 -1.34 6.35 13.42
N LEU A 172 -0.95 5.71 12.31
CA LEU A 172 -1.63 4.52 11.76
C LEU A 172 -0.92 3.21 12.12
N PHE A 173 0.41 3.24 12.21
CA PHE A 173 1.24 2.05 12.37
C PHE A 173 2.10 2.17 13.62
N ASP A 174 2.12 1.10 14.42
CA ASP A 174 3.09 0.90 15.49
C ASP A 174 4.27 0.12 14.89
N ALA A 175 5.32 0.86 14.49
CA ALA A 175 6.44 0.31 13.72
C ALA A 175 7.78 0.67 14.37
N GLU A 176 8.76 -0.24 14.29
CA GLU A 176 10.12 0.04 14.77
C GLU A 176 10.83 1.07 13.87
N PHE A 177 10.52 1.06 12.57
CA PHE A 177 11.01 2.03 11.59
C PHE A 177 9.92 2.52 10.64
N TYR A 178 10.10 3.75 10.16
CA TYR A 178 9.32 4.35 9.09
C TYR A 178 10.24 4.73 7.94
N VAL A 179 9.94 4.22 6.75
CA VAL A 179 10.79 4.30 5.56
C VAL A 179 10.10 5.18 4.53
N LYS A 180 10.80 6.21 4.07
CA LYS A 180 10.42 6.98 2.89
C LYS A 180 11.13 6.38 1.69
N ALA A 181 10.40 6.12 0.60
CA ALA A 181 10.95 5.70 -0.69
C ALA A 181 10.33 6.52 -1.82
N ASP A 182 11.08 6.81 -2.88
CA ASP A 182 10.53 7.40 -4.10
C ASP A 182 9.93 6.35 -5.04
N ASP A 183 9.05 6.79 -5.94
CA ASP A 183 8.40 5.91 -6.92
C ASP A 183 9.24 5.60 -8.17
N ASP A 184 10.50 6.07 -8.22
CA ASP A 184 11.46 5.81 -9.30
C ASP A 184 12.70 5.01 -8.88
N ILE A 185 12.58 4.23 -7.80
CA ILE A 185 13.60 3.26 -7.39
C ILE A 185 13.15 1.82 -7.58
N TYR A 186 14.12 0.91 -7.64
CA TYR A 186 13.89 -0.51 -7.41
C TYR A 186 14.28 -0.86 -5.97
N LEU A 187 13.31 -1.33 -5.19
CA LEU A 187 13.53 -1.76 -3.81
C LEU A 187 13.62 -3.30 -3.75
N ARG A 188 14.46 -3.80 -2.85
CA ARG A 188 14.50 -5.22 -2.45
C ARG A 188 13.91 -5.38 -1.04
N PRO A 189 12.60 -5.69 -0.91
CA PRO A 189 11.93 -5.81 0.39
C PRO A 189 12.59 -6.79 1.36
N ASP A 190 13.12 -7.91 0.84
CA ASP A 190 13.86 -8.93 1.61
C ASP A 190 15.09 -8.32 2.31
N ARG A 191 15.84 -7.48 1.60
CA ARG A 191 17.05 -6.85 2.16
C ARG A 191 16.73 -5.71 3.10
N LEU A 192 15.69 -4.96 2.81
CA LEU A 192 15.22 -3.93 3.72
C LEU A 192 14.78 -4.56 5.04
N SER A 193 14.02 -5.66 4.98
CA SER A 193 13.59 -6.42 6.16
C SER A 193 14.79 -6.87 7.01
N LEU A 194 15.80 -7.50 6.40
CA LEU A 194 17.01 -7.93 7.11
C LEU A 194 17.80 -6.76 7.72
N LEU A 195 17.88 -5.62 7.02
CA LEU A 195 18.55 -4.43 7.53
C LEU A 195 17.83 -3.88 8.76
N ILE A 196 16.50 -3.74 8.71
CA ILE A 196 15.72 -3.26 9.86
C ILE A 196 15.84 -4.22 11.04
N ALA A 197 15.72 -5.53 10.81
CA ALA A 197 15.85 -6.54 11.86
C ALA A 197 17.21 -6.49 12.58
N LYS A 198 18.27 -6.09 11.87
CA LYS A 198 19.61 -5.86 12.43
C LYS A 198 19.69 -4.57 13.24
N GLU A 199 19.13 -3.47 12.74
CA GLU A 199 19.32 -2.13 13.31
C GLU A 199 18.30 -1.76 14.40
N ARG A 200 17.20 -2.51 14.56
CA ARG A 200 16.11 -2.24 15.54
C ARG A 200 16.49 -2.16 17.01
N SER A 201 17.70 -2.59 17.39
CA SER A 201 18.20 -2.41 18.76
C SER A 201 18.62 -0.97 19.06
N HIS A 202 18.85 -0.15 18.02
CA HIS A 202 19.27 1.23 18.14
C HIS A 202 18.07 2.18 18.00
N SER A 203 17.67 2.82 19.09
CA SER A 203 16.41 3.56 19.14
C SER A 203 16.45 4.93 18.43
N GLN A 204 17.65 5.51 18.21
CA GLN A 204 17.85 6.79 17.52
C GLN A 204 18.56 6.63 16.17
N THR A 205 17.96 5.86 15.26
CA THR A 205 18.62 5.46 14.01
C THR A 205 18.07 6.23 12.82
N TYR A 206 18.98 6.79 12.04
CA TYR A 206 18.72 7.38 10.72
C TYR A 206 19.57 6.67 9.67
N ILE A 207 18.93 5.87 8.82
CA ILE A 207 19.59 5.04 7.81
C ILE A 207 19.33 5.60 6.42
N GLY A 208 20.40 5.75 5.65
CA GLY A 208 20.32 5.97 4.21
C GLY A 208 21.72 6.16 3.62
N CYS A 209 21.78 6.53 2.34
CA CYS A 209 23.05 6.90 1.74
C CYS A 209 23.45 8.30 2.24
N MET A 210 24.24 8.36 3.31
CA MET A 210 24.57 9.61 3.97
C MET A 210 25.51 10.45 3.09
N LYS A 211 25.10 11.69 2.80
CA LYS A 211 25.85 12.66 2.00
C LYS A 211 26.05 13.97 2.76
N LYS A 212 27.09 14.68 2.36
CA LYS A 212 27.38 16.06 2.74
C LYS A 212 27.79 16.81 1.48
N GLY A 213 27.54 18.11 1.40
CA GLY A 213 27.92 18.90 0.24
C GLY A 213 27.68 20.39 0.44
N PRO A 214 28.09 21.21 -0.53
CA PRO A 214 27.92 22.66 -0.46
C PRO A 214 26.44 23.03 -0.50
N VAL A 215 26.08 24.08 0.23
CA VAL A 215 24.76 24.70 0.11
C VAL A 215 24.71 25.46 -1.22
N PHE A 216 23.69 25.19 -2.03
CA PHE A 216 23.55 25.85 -3.33
C PHE A 216 22.97 27.26 -3.15
N THR A 217 23.82 28.28 -3.30
CA THR A 217 23.44 29.69 -3.10
C THR A 217 23.10 30.44 -4.39
N ASP A 218 23.27 29.81 -5.56
CA ASP A 218 22.91 30.42 -6.86
C ASP A 218 21.43 30.12 -7.19
N PRO A 219 20.56 31.16 -7.33
CA PRO A 219 19.15 31.01 -7.71
C PRO A 219 18.88 30.28 -9.02
N LYS A 220 19.89 30.14 -9.89
CA LYS A 220 19.76 29.43 -11.17
C LYS A 220 19.92 27.92 -11.03
N LEU A 221 20.46 27.44 -9.91
CA LEU A 221 20.63 26.02 -9.65
C LEU A 221 19.30 25.39 -9.22
N LYS A 222 19.05 24.16 -9.69
CA LYS A 222 17.85 23.38 -9.38
C LYS A 222 17.55 23.29 -7.87
N TRP A 223 18.61 23.24 -7.07
CA TRP A 223 18.57 23.03 -5.63
C TRP A 223 18.92 24.28 -4.82
N TYR A 224 18.73 25.46 -5.41
CA TYR A 224 18.94 26.74 -4.71
C TYR A 224 18.23 26.75 -3.36
N GLU A 225 18.98 27.11 -2.31
CA GLU A 225 18.48 27.20 -0.95
C GLU A 225 18.29 28.68 -0.55
N PRO A 226 17.02 29.16 -0.53
CA PRO A 226 16.73 30.56 -0.20
C PRO A 226 17.11 30.92 1.25
N LEU A 227 17.24 29.95 2.14
CA LEU A 227 17.64 30.12 3.54
C LEU A 227 19.08 29.69 3.79
N SER A 228 19.93 29.74 2.75
CA SER A 228 21.33 29.31 2.81
C SER A 228 22.14 30.05 3.88
N ASN A 229 21.78 31.29 4.18
CA ASN A 229 22.35 32.08 5.28
C ASN A 229 22.16 31.43 6.66
N LEU A 230 21.14 30.60 6.86
CA LEU A 230 20.89 29.87 8.11
C LEU A 230 21.66 28.54 8.19
N LEU A 231 22.09 27.99 7.05
CA LEU A 231 22.75 26.69 6.95
C LEU A 231 24.27 26.78 6.92
N GLY A 232 24.82 27.91 6.50
CA GLY A 232 26.26 28.07 6.29
C GLY A 232 26.71 27.56 4.92
N LYS A 233 27.98 27.15 4.82
CA LYS A 233 28.60 26.77 3.52
C LYS A 233 28.28 25.35 3.09
N GLU A 234 27.98 24.45 4.03
CA GLU A 234 27.75 23.03 3.76
C GLU A 234 26.48 22.57 4.47
N TYR A 235 25.74 21.67 3.84
CA TYR A 235 24.62 21.00 4.48
C TYR A 235 25.08 20.12 5.65
N PHE A 236 24.19 19.91 6.63
CA PHE A 236 24.37 18.88 7.65
C PHE A 236 24.46 17.49 7.01
N LEU A 237 25.03 16.51 7.69
CA LEU A 237 25.01 15.14 7.21
C LEU A 237 23.56 14.65 7.12
N HIS A 238 23.14 14.17 5.94
CA HIS A 238 21.77 13.71 5.70
C HIS A 238 21.75 12.55 4.70
N ALA A 239 20.69 11.75 4.72
CA ALA A 239 20.51 10.70 3.74
C ALA A 239 20.09 11.27 2.38
N TYR A 240 20.53 10.59 1.33
CA TYR A 240 20.10 10.86 -0.03
C TYR A 240 18.60 10.62 -0.22
N GLY A 241 17.92 11.54 -0.92
CA GLY A 241 16.47 11.55 -1.10
C GLY A 241 15.78 10.25 -1.50
N PRO A 242 16.26 9.42 -2.44
CA PRO A 242 15.50 8.29 -2.99
C PRO A 242 14.97 7.29 -1.98
N ILE A 243 15.72 7.03 -0.90
CA ILE A 243 15.28 6.16 0.20
C ILE A 243 16.01 6.45 1.50
N TYR A 244 15.27 6.47 2.60
CA TYR A 244 15.83 6.45 3.95
C TYR A 244 14.84 5.92 4.99
N ALA A 245 15.36 5.44 6.12
CA ALA A 245 14.60 4.91 7.24
C ALA A 245 14.90 5.68 8.53
N LEU A 246 13.85 5.99 9.28
CA LEU A 246 13.93 6.62 10.60
C LEU A 246 13.33 5.69 11.64
N SER A 247 14.01 5.50 12.77
CA SER A 247 13.47 4.73 13.89
C SER A 247 12.25 5.42 14.51
N ALA A 248 11.45 4.65 15.24
CA ALA A 248 10.24 5.12 15.91
C ALA A 248 10.48 6.36 16.78
N ASP A 249 11.53 6.38 17.61
CA ASP A 249 11.83 7.52 18.50
C ASP A 249 12.19 8.80 17.72
N VAL A 250 12.89 8.64 16.57
CA VAL A 250 13.23 9.77 15.70
C VAL A 250 11.96 10.33 15.06
N VAL A 251 11.08 9.46 14.57
CA VAL A 251 9.79 9.89 14.02
C VAL A 251 8.90 10.50 15.09
N GLN A 252 8.83 9.93 16.29
CA GLN A 252 8.10 10.48 17.42
C GLN A 252 8.57 11.90 17.74
N SER A 253 9.88 12.12 17.78
CA SER A 253 10.48 13.44 17.99
C SER A 253 10.12 14.41 16.86
N LEU A 254 10.14 13.94 15.60
CA LEU A 254 9.79 14.73 14.42
C LEU A 254 8.31 15.15 14.42
N VAL A 255 7.39 14.23 14.75
CA VAL A 255 5.94 14.50 14.72
C VAL A 255 5.48 15.36 15.88
N ALA A 256 6.20 15.34 17.01
CA ALA A 256 5.95 16.19 18.18
C ALA A 256 6.29 17.68 17.94
N LEU A 257 7.01 18.01 16.86
CA LEU A 257 7.34 19.40 16.52
C LEU A 257 6.07 20.19 16.16
N LYS A 258 5.81 21.27 16.89
CA LYS A 258 4.67 22.17 16.66
C LYS A 258 4.75 22.84 15.28
N ASN A 259 3.61 22.98 14.61
CA ASN A 259 3.48 23.60 13.27
C ASN A 259 4.13 25.00 13.15
N ASN A 260 4.22 25.78 14.25
CA ASN A 260 4.85 27.11 14.23
C ASN A 260 6.39 27.10 14.17
N ARG A 261 7.04 25.95 14.45
CA ARG A 261 8.51 25.79 14.33
C ARG A 261 8.93 25.28 12.94
N GLN A 262 7.96 24.94 12.11
CA GLN A 262 8.16 24.34 10.79
C GLN A 262 8.81 25.30 9.79
N ALA A 263 8.62 26.62 9.97
CA ALA A 263 9.30 27.67 9.20
C ALA A 263 10.82 27.74 9.48
N PHE A 264 11.26 27.46 10.72
CA PHE A 264 12.68 27.45 11.10
C PHE A 264 13.39 26.14 10.74
N LEU A 265 12.62 25.07 10.64
CA LEU A 265 13.10 23.73 10.27
C LEU A 265 13.24 23.56 8.76
N CYS A 266 12.61 24.43 7.95
CA CYS A 266 12.62 24.39 6.49
C CYS A 266 14.01 24.11 5.86
N PRO A 267 15.11 24.80 6.25
CA PRO A 267 16.43 24.57 5.64
C PRO A 267 17.05 23.21 6.00
N GLN A 268 16.86 22.73 7.25
CA GLN A 268 17.33 21.42 7.70
C GLN A 268 16.44 20.27 7.20
N LEU A 269 15.15 20.54 7.01
CA LEU A 269 14.20 19.62 6.42
C LEU A 269 14.46 19.46 4.92
N TYR A 270 14.82 20.51 4.17
CA TYR A 270 15.22 20.36 2.76
C TYR A 270 16.32 19.33 2.56
N CYS A 271 17.27 19.22 3.50
CA CYS A 271 18.29 18.17 3.50
C CYS A 271 17.72 16.77 3.74
N LEU A 272 16.76 16.62 4.66
CA LEU A 272 16.05 15.34 4.89
C LEU A 272 15.14 14.95 3.71
N PHE A 273 14.90 15.85 2.75
CA PHE A 273 13.85 15.71 1.75
C PHE A 273 14.35 15.83 0.29
N THR A 274 15.67 15.91 0.05
CA THR A 274 16.31 15.97 -1.29
C THR A 274 17.46 15.00 -1.53
#